data_AF-A0A3P7XA69-F1
#
_entry.id   AF-A0A3P7XA69-F1
#
_cell.length_a   1.000
_cell.length_b   1.000
_cell.length_c   1.000
_cell.angle_alpha   90.00
_cell.angle_beta   90.00
_cell.angle_gamma   90.00
#
_symmetry.space_group_name_H-M   'P 1'
#
loop_
_entity.id
_entity.type
_entity.pdbx_description
1 polymer ?
#
loop_
_entity_poly.entity_id
_entity_poly.type
_entity_poly.pdbx_seq_one_letter_code
_entity_poly.pdbx_strand_id
1 'polypeptide(L)'
;MEVPLSERMVLDKCAEECVYNIDLPWPLSYSCSSAYGAELFLSALARLKHKRLLELLFSGTSSRTIETLFYALVPIKESTTLELLEKFSDLLCDNWNDAVTCQFSAFLIRCFARVAARRPKVFILERRCLLLLQSLLNSSRSSRCSRLFILTRAALSSLLSLLSRSMNRPLRMQRAFADLRQLWLGKNSSRVWEKLVLTCREETLQSLWEVAELAAHPCANFPLQKFMACVKSLELVRVSSSTPLIQKFLSSDRWGVAQALLRCAARHEELQEPLLKELRQYFRASKCFSPRRRSANHIPRGIRRDIRDKTLSMRPRFRILLRICNVSVHFQAKNRCGSHVLQSAFRSNTLSEDLKEKLIKAFEDDWGSLISDVYGSHVFESIWECSLFNVKRRQELMKKLVPIRSDSKFWKFAMLRCDMYLFRKDRKAWVEKMKKSVKGAKH
;
A
#
# COMPACT_ATOMS: atom_id res chain seq x y z
N MET A 1 19.64 11.58 -24.02
CA MET A 1 21.05 11.59 -24.42
C MET A 1 21.13 10.90 -25.75
N GLU A 2 21.72 11.55 -26.75
CA GLU A 2 21.95 10.91 -28.03
C GLU A 2 23.01 9.83 -27.87
N VAL A 3 22.74 8.64 -28.42
CA VAL A 3 23.68 7.52 -28.42
C VAL A 3 24.85 7.88 -29.35
N PRO A 4 26.12 7.77 -28.92
CA PRO A 4 27.30 8.01 -29.75
C PRO A 4 27.27 7.20 -31.06
N LEU A 5 27.79 7.78 -32.15
CA LEU A 5 27.78 7.14 -33.49
C LEU A 5 28.45 5.76 -33.50
N SER A 6 29.56 5.60 -32.78
CA SER A 6 30.26 4.32 -32.64
C SER A 6 29.39 3.24 -31.97
N GLU A 7 28.59 3.62 -30.97
CA GLU A 7 27.65 2.71 -30.31
C GLU A 7 26.47 2.35 -31.22
N ARG A 8 25.99 3.29 -32.05
CA ARG A 8 24.90 3.02 -33.00
C ARG A 8 25.29 1.95 -34.02
N MET A 9 26.48 2.06 -34.62
CA MET A 9 26.98 1.08 -35.58
C MET A 9 27.09 -0.33 -34.98
N VAL A 10 27.47 -0.43 -33.71
CA VAL A 10 27.52 -1.71 -32.99
C VAL A 10 26.12 -2.25 -32.78
N LEU A 11 25.16 -1.41 -32.38
CA LEU A 11 23.77 -1.81 -32.16
C LEU A 11 23.10 -2.26 -33.47
N ASP A 12 23.34 -1.59 -34.59
CA ASP A 12 22.84 -1.94 -35.92
C ASP A 12 23.29 -3.35 -36.33
N LYS A 13 24.60 -3.61 -36.26
CA LYS A 13 25.14 -4.95 -36.55
C LYS A 13 24.61 -6.02 -35.59
N CYS A 14 24.51 -5.71 -34.30
CA CYS A 14 23.94 -6.65 -33.33
C CYS A 14 22.47 -6.97 -33.66
N ALA A 15 21.68 -5.98 -34.06
CA ALA A 15 20.27 -6.18 -34.38
C ALA A 15 20.06 -6.98 -35.68
N GLU A 16 20.94 -6.78 -36.67
CA GLU A 16 20.97 -7.60 -37.89
C GLU A 16 21.28 -9.07 -37.57
N GLU A 17 22.33 -9.33 -36.80
CA GLU A 17 22.70 -10.68 -36.37
C GLU A 17 21.60 -11.36 -35.55
N CYS A 18 20.88 -10.59 -34.73
CA CYS A 18 19.75 -11.11 -33.97
C CYS A 18 18.59 -11.62 -34.84
N VAL A 19 18.47 -11.23 -36.10
CA VAL A 19 17.46 -11.83 -37.01
C VAL A 19 17.83 -13.26 -37.39
N TYR A 20 19.14 -13.54 -37.51
CA TYR A 20 19.66 -14.81 -37.98
C TYR A 20 20.00 -15.79 -36.84
N ASN A 21 20.39 -15.29 -35.67
CA ASN A 21 20.87 -16.09 -34.53
C ASN A 21 20.14 -15.79 -33.22
N ILE A 22 18.81 -16.02 -33.21
CA ILE A 22 17.94 -15.74 -32.06
C ILE A 22 18.21 -16.64 -30.84
N ASP A 23 18.81 -17.82 -31.06
CA ASP A 23 19.09 -18.80 -30.01
C ASP A 23 20.35 -18.47 -29.19
N LEU A 24 21.11 -17.44 -29.58
CA LEU A 24 22.24 -16.95 -28.80
C LEU A 24 21.77 -16.19 -27.55
N PRO A 25 22.55 -16.21 -26.46
CA PRO A 25 22.29 -15.38 -25.30
C PRO A 25 22.25 -13.92 -25.74
N TRP A 26 21.10 -13.27 -25.55
CA TRP A 26 20.90 -11.90 -25.99
C TRP A 26 21.87 -11.00 -25.23
N PRO A 27 22.59 -10.08 -25.89
CA PRO A 27 23.41 -9.07 -25.22
C PRO A 27 22.50 -8.01 -24.58
N LEU A 28 21.77 -8.43 -23.53
CA LEU A 28 20.77 -7.68 -22.78
C LEU A 28 21.33 -6.39 -22.17
N SER A 29 22.63 -6.35 -21.86
CA SER A 29 23.27 -5.18 -21.25
C SER A 29 23.37 -3.99 -22.19
N TYR A 30 23.45 -4.21 -23.51
CA TYR A 30 23.65 -3.14 -24.50
C TYR A 30 22.38 -2.77 -25.27
N SER A 31 21.50 -3.73 -25.58
CA SER A 31 20.28 -3.46 -26.34
C SER A 31 19.19 -2.72 -25.55
N CYS A 32 19.21 -2.83 -24.22
CA CYS A 32 18.18 -2.27 -23.34
C CYS A 32 18.55 -0.93 -22.70
N SER A 33 19.74 -0.38 -23.00
CA SER A 33 20.27 0.84 -22.37
C SER A 33 19.77 2.13 -23.02
N SER A 34 19.18 2.06 -24.22
CA SER A 34 18.66 3.22 -24.95
C SER A 34 17.34 2.93 -25.68
N ALA A 35 16.53 3.97 -25.90
CA ALA A 35 15.28 3.85 -26.67
C ALA A 35 15.54 3.48 -28.14
N TYR A 36 16.60 4.03 -28.75
CA TYR A 36 17.00 3.73 -30.12
C TYR A 36 17.37 2.25 -30.30
N GLY A 37 18.21 1.71 -29.41
CA GLY A 37 18.54 0.28 -29.42
C GLY A 37 17.29 -0.58 -29.23
N ALA A 38 16.38 -0.19 -28.33
CA ALA A 38 15.14 -0.91 -28.13
C ALA A 38 14.25 -0.95 -29.38
N GLU A 39 14.10 0.17 -30.07
CA GLU A 39 13.31 0.28 -31.30
C GLU A 39 13.90 -0.55 -32.43
N LEU A 40 15.21 -0.46 -32.63
CA LEU A 40 15.93 -1.21 -33.64
C LEU A 40 15.78 -2.73 -33.45
N PHE A 41 15.98 -3.22 -32.23
CA PHE A 41 15.82 -4.64 -31.92
C PHE A 41 14.37 -5.09 -32.05
N LEU A 42 13.40 -4.32 -31.57
CA LEU A 42 11.98 -4.67 -31.74
C LEU A 42 11.56 -4.67 -33.21
N SER A 43 12.09 -3.75 -34.02
CA SER A 43 11.89 -3.71 -35.47
C SER A 43 12.49 -4.94 -36.16
N ALA A 44 13.70 -5.34 -35.75
CA ALA A 44 14.33 -6.56 -36.24
C ALA A 44 13.47 -7.80 -35.93
N LEU A 45 12.98 -7.92 -34.70
CA LEU A 45 12.07 -9.00 -34.30
C LEU A 45 10.75 -8.96 -35.05
N ALA A 46 10.19 -7.77 -35.29
CA ALA A 46 8.96 -7.62 -36.04
C ALA A 46 9.04 -8.20 -37.46
N ARG A 47 10.24 -8.37 -38.05
CA ARG A 47 10.42 -8.98 -39.38
C ARG A 47 10.36 -10.51 -39.37
N LEU A 48 10.40 -11.14 -38.21
CA LEU A 48 10.37 -12.60 -38.09
C LEU A 48 9.00 -13.17 -38.48
N LYS A 49 9.00 -14.44 -38.91
CA LYS A 49 7.78 -15.18 -39.20
C LYS A 49 6.90 -15.27 -37.95
N HIS A 50 5.58 -15.19 -38.14
CA HIS A 50 4.58 -15.20 -37.07
C HIS A 50 4.78 -16.32 -36.04
N LYS A 51 4.99 -17.57 -36.50
CA LYS A 51 5.26 -18.73 -35.62
C LYS A 51 6.45 -18.48 -34.68
N ARG A 52 7.55 -17.94 -35.21
CA ARG A 52 8.77 -17.67 -34.44
C ARG A 52 8.55 -16.53 -33.45
N LEU A 53 7.82 -15.48 -33.84
CA LEU A 53 7.43 -14.43 -32.90
C LEU A 53 6.64 -14.97 -31.73
N LEU A 54 5.65 -15.85 -31.97
CA LEU A 54 4.92 -16.49 -30.88
C LEU A 54 5.85 -17.29 -29.97
N GLU A 55 6.73 -18.14 -30.51
CA GLU A 55 7.72 -18.88 -29.70
C GLU A 55 8.49 -17.94 -28.75
N LEU A 56 8.88 -16.76 -29.21
CA LEU A 56 9.55 -15.76 -28.38
C LEU A 56 8.63 -15.16 -27.30
N LEU A 57 7.42 -14.75 -27.65
CA LEU A 57 6.44 -14.17 -26.70
C LEU A 57 6.02 -15.17 -25.61
N PHE A 58 6.11 -16.46 -25.91
CA PHE A 58 5.77 -17.57 -25.02
C PHE A 58 6.99 -18.21 -24.34
N SER A 59 8.20 -17.70 -24.55
CA SER A 59 9.43 -18.19 -23.91
C SER A 59 9.88 -17.29 -22.75
N GLY A 60 10.52 -17.87 -21.74
CA GLY A 60 10.86 -17.13 -20.51
C GLY A 60 11.87 -16.01 -20.69
N THR A 61 13.02 -16.28 -21.29
CA THR A 61 14.08 -15.27 -21.45
C THR A 61 13.70 -14.22 -22.49
N SER A 62 13.12 -14.64 -23.63
CA SER A 62 12.79 -13.73 -24.72
C SER A 62 11.61 -12.83 -24.36
N SER A 63 10.57 -13.33 -23.69
CA SER A 63 9.44 -12.47 -23.28
C SER A 63 9.87 -11.39 -22.28
N ARG A 64 10.84 -11.69 -21.40
CA ARG A 64 11.44 -10.70 -20.48
C ARG A 64 12.31 -9.69 -21.19
N THR A 65 13.04 -10.13 -22.21
CA THR A 65 13.84 -9.25 -23.06
C THR A 65 12.93 -8.27 -23.77
N ILE A 66 11.88 -8.77 -24.43
CA ILE A 66 10.87 -7.96 -25.11
C ILE A 66 10.17 -7.00 -24.12
N GLU A 67 9.81 -7.46 -22.91
CA GLU A 67 9.27 -6.59 -21.85
C GLU A 67 10.21 -5.41 -21.55
N THR A 68 11.50 -5.66 -21.40
CA THR A 68 12.51 -4.64 -21.10
C THR A 68 12.67 -3.65 -22.26
N LEU A 69 12.70 -4.14 -23.50
CA LEU A 69 12.80 -3.29 -24.70
C LEU A 69 11.60 -2.32 -24.75
N PHE A 70 10.38 -2.81 -24.52
CA PHE A 70 9.20 -1.94 -24.48
C PHE A 70 9.20 -0.94 -23.32
N TYR A 71 9.83 -1.24 -22.19
CA TYR A 71 10.01 -0.24 -21.12
C TYR A 71 11.04 0.83 -21.48
N ALA A 72 12.11 0.48 -22.20
CA ALA A 72 13.11 1.43 -22.68
C ALA A 72 12.54 2.42 -23.72
N LEU A 73 11.48 2.03 -24.44
CA LEU A 73 10.76 2.89 -25.37
C LEU A 73 9.88 3.97 -24.69
N VAL A 74 9.72 3.94 -23.37
CA VAL A 74 8.83 4.90 -22.67
C VAL A 74 9.60 6.16 -22.26
N PRO A 75 9.10 7.39 -22.57
CA PRO A 75 7.84 7.68 -23.26
C PRO A 75 7.93 7.45 -24.77
N ILE A 76 6.97 6.71 -25.33
CA ILE A 76 6.80 6.57 -26.78
C ILE A 76 6.62 7.96 -27.35
N LYS A 77 7.38 8.38 -28.35
CA LYS A 77 7.24 9.69 -29.01
C LYS A 77 6.91 9.57 -30.49
N GLU A 78 7.41 8.53 -31.13
CA GLU A 78 7.40 8.33 -32.58
C GLU A 78 6.29 7.36 -33.00
N SER A 79 5.80 7.50 -34.24
CA SER A 79 4.74 6.66 -34.81
C SER A 79 5.21 5.21 -35.05
N THR A 80 6.46 5.04 -35.47
CA THR A 80 7.12 3.74 -35.67
C THR A 80 7.09 2.88 -34.41
N THR A 81 7.41 3.48 -33.27
CA THR A 81 7.36 2.82 -31.96
C THR A 81 5.93 2.39 -31.58
N LEU A 82 4.90 3.14 -32.02
CA LEU A 82 3.50 2.79 -31.79
C LEU A 82 3.09 1.59 -32.65
N GLU A 83 3.50 1.55 -33.92
CA GLU A 83 3.24 0.41 -34.83
C GLU A 83 3.85 -0.90 -34.28
N LEU A 84 5.06 -0.82 -33.69
CA LEU A 84 5.66 -1.96 -33.00
C LEU A 84 4.82 -2.43 -31.82
N LEU A 85 4.35 -1.49 -30.98
CA LEU A 85 3.48 -1.84 -29.85
C LEU A 85 2.18 -2.50 -30.33
N GLU A 86 1.55 -1.95 -31.37
CA GLU A 86 0.32 -2.48 -31.96
C GLU A 86 0.53 -3.89 -32.48
N LYS A 87 1.54 -4.11 -33.33
CA LYS A 87 1.87 -5.42 -33.89
C LYS A 87 2.08 -6.50 -32.83
N PHE A 88 2.91 -6.22 -31.82
CA PHE A 88 3.17 -7.19 -30.75
C PHE A 88 1.93 -7.40 -29.85
N SER A 89 1.13 -6.36 -29.65
CA SER A 89 -0.11 -6.48 -28.89
C SER A 89 -1.18 -7.29 -29.64
N ASP A 90 -1.27 -7.15 -30.97
CA ASP A 90 -2.18 -7.90 -31.83
C ASP A 90 -1.84 -9.40 -31.79
N LEU A 91 -0.57 -9.76 -31.91
CA LEU A 91 -0.11 -11.15 -31.79
C LEU A 91 -0.53 -11.81 -30.48
N LEU A 92 -0.42 -11.08 -29.36
CA LEU A 92 -0.88 -11.58 -28.05
C LEU A 92 -2.41 -11.66 -27.97
N CYS A 93 -3.13 -10.75 -28.62
CA CYS A 93 -4.60 -10.75 -28.66
C CYS A 93 -5.14 -11.91 -29.50
N ASP A 94 -4.53 -12.20 -30.64
CA ASP A 94 -4.92 -13.30 -31.52
C ASP A 94 -4.68 -14.67 -30.86
N ASN A 95 -3.71 -14.74 -29.94
CA ASN A 95 -3.34 -15.95 -29.19
C ASN A 95 -3.70 -15.82 -27.70
N TRP A 96 -4.78 -15.09 -27.39
CA TRP A 96 -5.07 -14.66 -26.02
C TRP A 96 -5.21 -15.80 -25.01
N ASN A 97 -5.94 -16.87 -25.37
CA ASN A 97 -6.21 -17.99 -24.47
C ASN A 97 -4.91 -18.65 -23.98
N ASP A 98 -3.93 -18.78 -24.87
CA ASP A 98 -2.61 -19.27 -24.52
C ASP A 98 -1.82 -18.21 -23.76
N ALA A 99 -1.88 -16.94 -24.18
CA ALA A 99 -1.15 -15.83 -23.57
C ALA A 99 -1.48 -15.65 -22.09
N VAL A 100 -2.75 -15.83 -21.69
CA VAL A 100 -3.17 -15.70 -20.28
C VAL A 100 -2.83 -16.92 -19.41
N THR A 101 -2.69 -18.10 -20.02
CA THR A 101 -2.26 -19.32 -19.31
C THR A 101 -0.75 -19.38 -19.18
N CYS A 102 -0.01 -18.72 -20.08
CA CYS A 102 1.44 -18.70 -20.11
C CYS A 102 2.05 -17.73 -19.10
N GLN A 103 2.91 -18.25 -18.22
CA GLN A 103 3.61 -17.44 -17.23
C GLN A 103 4.56 -16.39 -17.82
N PHE A 104 5.09 -16.66 -19.01
CA PHE A 104 6.05 -15.81 -19.67
C PHE A 104 5.37 -14.65 -20.43
N SER A 105 4.24 -14.92 -21.08
CA SER A 105 3.48 -13.89 -21.80
C SER A 105 2.77 -12.91 -20.85
N ALA A 106 2.50 -13.33 -19.61
CA ALA A 106 1.96 -12.46 -18.56
C ALA A 106 2.83 -11.23 -18.22
N PHE A 107 4.15 -11.31 -18.45
CA PHE A 107 5.05 -10.15 -18.34
C PHE A 107 4.76 -9.12 -19.44
N LEU A 108 4.57 -9.60 -20.67
CA LEU A 108 4.28 -8.75 -21.82
C LEU A 108 2.89 -8.11 -21.75
N ILE A 109 1.86 -8.88 -21.37
CA ILE A 109 0.51 -8.34 -21.15
C ILE A 109 0.56 -7.18 -20.14
N ARG A 110 1.38 -7.31 -19.09
CA ARG A 110 1.60 -6.24 -18.10
C ARG A 110 2.35 -5.05 -18.65
N CYS A 111 3.39 -5.30 -19.43
CA CYS A 111 4.15 -4.26 -20.08
C CYS A 111 3.22 -3.41 -20.96
N PHE A 112 2.49 -4.06 -21.87
CA PHE A 112 1.63 -3.37 -22.83
C PHE A 112 0.49 -2.61 -22.14
N ALA A 113 -0.15 -3.20 -21.11
CA ALA A 113 -1.15 -2.49 -20.33
C ALA A 113 -0.58 -1.22 -19.68
N ARG A 114 0.65 -1.25 -19.14
CA ARG A 114 1.27 -0.07 -18.51
C ARG A 114 1.72 0.97 -19.52
N VAL A 115 2.30 0.53 -20.64
CA VAL A 115 2.74 1.40 -21.73
C VAL A 115 1.53 2.12 -22.32
N ALA A 116 0.44 1.40 -22.60
CA ALA A 116 -0.83 1.97 -23.07
C ALA A 116 -1.48 2.92 -22.06
N ALA A 117 -1.42 2.61 -20.75
CA ALA A 117 -1.97 3.48 -19.69
C ALA A 117 -1.37 4.90 -19.66
N ARG A 118 -0.15 5.06 -20.16
CA ARG A 118 0.54 6.35 -20.24
C ARG A 118 0.14 7.16 -21.48
N ARG A 119 -0.68 6.61 -22.38
CA ARG A 119 -1.14 7.22 -23.63
C ARG A 119 -2.67 7.10 -23.75
N PRO A 120 -3.46 8.09 -23.29
CA PRO A 120 -4.93 8.01 -23.27
C PRO A 120 -5.61 8.01 -24.65
N LYS A 121 -4.87 8.05 -25.76
CA LYS A 121 -5.41 8.09 -27.13
C LYS A 121 -5.36 6.75 -27.89
N VAL A 122 -4.81 5.69 -27.30
CA VAL A 122 -4.75 4.37 -27.97
C VAL A 122 -6.01 3.57 -27.63
N PHE A 123 -7.07 3.77 -28.43
CA PHE A 123 -8.40 3.19 -28.25
C PHE A 123 -8.46 1.66 -28.41
N ILE A 124 -7.47 1.04 -29.07
CA ILE A 124 -7.48 -0.39 -29.42
C ILE A 124 -7.35 -1.29 -28.19
N LEU A 125 -6.52 -0.89 -27.21
CA LEU A 125 -6.41 -1.64 -25.97
C LEU A 125 -7.71 -1.58 -25.18
N GLU A 126 -8.44 -0.47 -25.10
CA GLU A 126 -9.62 -0.33 -24.24
C GLU A 126 -10.73 -1.36 -24.54
N ARG A 127 -11.06 -1.58 -25.82
CA ARG A 127 -12.08 -2.54 -26.24
C ARG A 127 -11.65 -3.99 -26.01
N ARG A 128 -10.37 -4.30 -26.25
CA ARG A 128 -9.81 -5.64 -26.01
C ARG A 128 -9.61 -5.91 -24.52
N CYS A 129 -9.20 -4.90 -23.72
CA CYS A 129 -9.09 -4.91 -22.25
C CYS A 129 -10.40 -5.30 -21.55
N LEU A 130 -11.53 -4.82 -22.06
CA LEU A 130 -12.87 -5.21 -21.59
C LEU A 130 -13.17 -6.69 -21.89
N LEU A 131 -12.79 -7.18 -23.07
CA LEU A 131 -12.87 -8.61 -23.40
C LEU A 131 -11.92 -9.46 -22.52
N LEU A 132 -10.75 -8.92 -22.11
CA LEU A 132 -9.84 -9.57 -21.15
C LEU A 132 -10.53 -9.75 -19.80
N LEU A 133 -11.20 -8.71 -19.30
CA LEU A 133 -11.89 -8.75 -18.03
C LEU A 133 -13.07 -9.74 -18.06
N GLN A 134 -13.80 -9.76 -19.17
CA GLN A 134 -14.92 -10.68 -19.38
C GLN A 134 -14.44 -12.15 -19.53
N SER A 135 -13.36 -12.40 -20.27
CA SER A 135 -12.76 -13.74 -20.42
C SER A 135 -12.15 -14.26 -19.11
N LEU A 136 -11.53 -13.39 -18.31
CA LEU A 136 -11.00 -13.73 -16.97
C LEU A 136 -12.11 -14.04 -15.96
N LEU A 137 -13.23 -13.33 -16.02
CA LEU A 137 -14.40 -13.62 -15.20
C LEU A 137 -15.11 -14.92 -15.64
N ASN A 138 -15.15 -15.21 -16.94
CA ASN A 138 -15.75 -16.42 -17.46
C ASN A 138 -14.90 -17.68 -17.20
N SER A 139 -13.57 -17.57 -17.26
CA SER A 139 -12.64 -18.68 -17.00
C SER A 139 -12.53 -19.08 -15.52
N SER A 140 -12.96 -18.23 -14.57
CA SER A 140 -13.08 -18.61 -13.15
C SER A 140 -14.06 -19.74 -12.88
N ARG A 141 -14.94 -20.08 -13.84
CA ARG A 141 -15.89 -21.19 -13.70
C ARG A 141 -15.23 -22.58 -13.83
N SER A 142 -13.99 -22.64 -14.33
CA SER A 142 -13.25 -23.91 -14.49
C SER A 142 -12.24 -24.11 -13.36
N SER A 143 -12.41 -25.20 -12.61
CA SER A 143 -11.59 -25.59 -11.45
C SER A 143 -10.08 -25.81 -11.74
N ARG A 144 -9.66 -25.77 -13.01
CA ARG A 144 -8.27 -26.01 -13.44
C ARG A 144 -7.39 -24.75 -13.50
N CYS A 145 -7.93 -23.55 -13.30
CA CYS A 145 -7.24 -22.30 -13.64
C CYS A 145 -6.47 -21.60 -12.50
N SER A 146 -5.87 -22.33 -11.55
CA SER A 146 -5.08 -21.69 -10.47
C SER A 146 -3.83 -20.93 -10.96
N ARG A 147 -3.28 -21.29 -12.13
CA ARG A 147 -2.12 -20.59 -12.74
C ARG A 147 -2.51 -19.32 -13.51
N LEU A 148 -3.68 -19.31 -14.16
CA LEU A 148 -4.22 -18.18 -14.94
C LEU A 148 -4.29 -16.88 -14.13
N PHE A 149 -4.66 -17.00 -12.85
CA PHE A 149 -4.95 -15.85 -12.00
C PHE A 149 -3.73 -15.20 -11.34
N ILE A 150 -2.64 -15.94 -11.12
CA ILE A 150 -1.40 -15.37 -10.54
C ILE A 150 -0.76 -14.41 -11.55
N LEU A 151 -0.84 -14.79 -12.82
CA LEU A 151 -0.27 -14.12 -13.97
C LEU A 151 -1.08 -12.89 -14.38
N THR A 152 -2.41 -13.02 -14.33
CA THR A 152 -3.34 -11.92 -14.64
C THR A 152 -3.44 -10.88 -13.53
N ARG A 153 -3.04 -11.16 -12.28
CA ARG A 153 -3.06 -10.20 -11.15
C ARG A 153 -2.43 -8.84 -11.48
N ALA A 154 -1.20 -8.83 -11.99
CA ALA A 154 -0.48 -7.58 -12.22
C ALA A 154 -0.80 -6.95 -13.60
N ALA A 155 -1.31 -7.76 -14.54
CA ALA A 155 -1.88 -7.28 -15.80
C ALA A 155 -3.19 -6.53 -15.50
N LEU A 156 -4.09 -7.19 -14.78
CA LEU A 156 -5.38 -6.64 -14.38
C LEU A 156 -5.24 -5.37 -13.54
N SER A 157 -4.27 -5.28 -12.62
CA SER A 157 -4.05 -4.03 -11.88
C SER A 157 -3.64 -2.85 -12.77
N SER A 158 -2.97 -3.10 -13.90
CA SER A 158 -2.54 -2.07 -14.86
C SER A 158 -3.67 -1.77 -15.86
N LEU A 159 -4.42 -2.81 -16.27
CA LEU A 159 -5.64 -2.71 -17.07
C LEU A 159 -6.75 -1.98 -16.33
N LEU A 160 -6.87 -2.15 -15.02
CA LEU A 160 -7.89 -1.49 -14.21
C LEU A 160 -7.66 0.01 -14.02
N SER A 161 -6.40 0.46 -14.00
CA SER A 161 -6.09 1.89 -14.05
C SER A 161 -6.43 2.53 -15.39
N LEU A 162 -6.46 1.75 -16.47
CA LEU A 162 -6.95 2.17 -17.79
C LEU A 162 -8.48 2.18 -17.81
N LEU A 163 -9.11 1.12 -17.32
CA LEU A 163 -10.56 0.94 -17.34
C LEU A 163 -11.30 1.86 -16.38
N SER A 164 -10.71 2.28 -15.26
CA SER A 164 -11.33 3.26 -14.36
C SER A 164 -11.63 4.61 -15.04
N ARG A 165 -10.97 4.92 -16.17
CA ARG A 165 -11.24 6.10 -17.01
C ARG A 165 -12.34 5.87 -18.06
N SER A 166 -12.57 4.60 -18.43
CA SER A 166 -13.49 4.15 -19.49
C SER A 166 -14.85 3.67 -18.98
N MET A 167 -14.90 3.16 -17.74
CA MET A 167 -16.05 2.52 -17.08
C MET A 167 -17.17 3.52 -16.69
N ASN A 168 -17.44 4.51 -17.55
CA ASN A 168 -18.59 5.40 -17.46
C ASN A 168 -19.91 4.76 -17.90
N ARG A 169 -19.87 3.53 -18.45
CA ARG A 169 -21.07 2.76 -18.78
C ARG A 169 -21.35 1.71 -17.71
N PRO A 170 -22.60 1.61 -17.20
CA PRO A 170 -22.97 0.56 -16.27
C PRO A 170 -22.82 -0.79 -16.96
N LEU A 171 -21.91 -1.64 -16.45
CA LEU A 171 -21.86 -3.04 -16.85
C LEU A 171 -23.22 -3.66 -16.52
N ARG A 172 -24.00 -4.05 -17.53
CA ARG A 172 -25.22 -4.86 -17.37
C ARG A 172 -24.81 -6.26 -16.86
N MET A 173 -24.49 -6.37 -15.57
CA MET A 173 -24.08 -7.60 -14.88
C MET A 173 -25.18 -8.14 -13.95
N GLN A 174 -26.45 -7.81 -14.20
CA GLN A 174 -27.55 -8.09 -13.26
C GLN A 174 -27.94 -9.57 -13.10
N ARG A 175 -27.57 -10.48 -14.02
CA ARG A 175 -28.00 -11.89 -13.99
C ARG A 175 -26.97 -12.88 -13.41
N ALA A 176 -25.83 -12.41 -12.88
CA ALA A 176 -24.72 -13.28 -12.45
C ALA A 176 -24.34 -13.17 -10.95
N PHE A 177 -25.21 -12.61 -10.10
CA PHE A 177 -24.83 -12.27 -8.71
C PHE A 177 -24.52 -13.47 -7.80
N ALA A 178 -25.20 -14.61 -7.97
CA ALA A 178 -24.89 -15.83 -7.21
C ALA A 178 -23.47 -16.37 -7.53
N ASP A 179 -23.01 -16.20 -8.77
CA ASP A 179 -21.67 -16.62 -9.21
C ASP A 179 -20.58 -15.67 -8.75
N LEU A 180 -20.87 -14.37 -8.60
CA LEU A 180 -19.90 -13.36 -8.16
C LEU A 180 -19.38 -13.63 -6.75
N ARG A 181 -20.23 -14.18 -5.88
CA ARG A 181 -19.84 -14.61 -4.55
C ARG A 181 -18.75 -15.68 -4.59
N GLN A 182 -18.89 -16.67 -5.46
CA GLN A 182 -17.87 -17.72 -5.64
C GLN A 182 -16.53 -17.14 -6.09
N LEU A 183 -16.54 -16.04 -6.85
CA LEU A 183 -15.31 -15.35 -7.25
C LEU A 183 -14.59 -14.69 -6.07
N TRP A 184 -15.30 -14.23 -5.04
CA TRP A 184 -14.65 -13.69 -3.84
C TRP A 184 -14.03 -14.80 -2.98
N LEU A 185 -14.57 -16.01 -3.05
CA LEU A 185 -14.09 -17.16 -2.29
C LEU A 185 -12.82 -17.78 -2.91
N GLY A 186 -12.63 -17.70 -4.22
CA GLY A 186 -11.43 -18.22 -4.86
C GLY A 186 -10.15 -17.51 -4.43
N LYS A 187 -9.07 -18.25 -4.09
CA LYS A 187 -7.75 -17.74 -3.64
C LYS A 187 -7.15 -16.64 -4.52
N ASN A 188 -7.52 -16.72 -5.79
CA ASN A 188 -6.90 -16.05 -6.91
C ASN A 188 -7.81 -14.94 -7.43
N SER A 189 -9.07 -15.28 -7.69
CA SER A 189 -10.14 -14.35 -8.03
C SER A 189 -10.37 -13.32 -6.92
N SER A 190 -10.20 -13.66 -5.64
CA SER A 190 -10.30 -12.68 -4.55
C SER A 190 -9.20 -11.60 -4.63
N ARG A 191 -8.02 -11.90 -5.16
CA ARG A 191 -6.95 -10.89 -5.36
C ARG A 191 -7.27 -9.94 -6.51
N VAL A 192 -7.97 -10.44 -7.52
CA VAL A 192 -8.52 -9.63 -8.62
C VAL A 192 -9.60 -8.69 -8.06
N TRP A 193 -10.53 -9.23 -7.26
CA TRP A 193 -11.57 -8.45 -6.61
C TRP A 193 -11.03 -7.38 -5.65
N GLU A 194 -9.92 -7.66 -4.95
CA GLU A 194 -9.22 -6.66 -4.13
C GLU A 194 -8.85 -5.40 -4.95
N LYS A 195 -8.56 -5.53 -6.24
CA LYS A 195 -8.26 -4.40 -7.14
C LYS A 195 -9.52 -3.82 -7.79
N LEU A 196 -10.42 -4.68 -8.27
CA LEU A 196 -11.66 -4.25 -8.92
C LEU A 196 -12.50 -3.36 -8.01
N VAL A 197 -12.65 -3.76 -6.74
CA VAL A 197 -13.45 -3.04 -5.76
C VAL A 197 -13.00 -1.58 -5.60
N LEU A 198 -11.69 -1.30 -5.70
CA LEU A 198 -11.15 0.04 -5.60
C LEU A 198 -11.45 0.93 -6.82
N THR A 199 -11.89 0.32 -7.93
CA THR A 199 -12.21 1.01 -9.20
C THR A 199 -13.69 1.05 -9.52
N CYS A 200 -14.50 0.25 -8.82
CA CYS A 200 -15.95 0.23 -9.01
C CYS A 200 -16.61 1.49 -8.43
N ARG A 201 -17.70 1.93 -9.09
CA ARG A 201 -18.60 2.95 -8.52
C ARG A 201 -19.41 2.37 -7.37
N GLU A 202 -19.88 3.24 -6.50
CA GLU A 202 -20.59 2.86 -5.28
C GLU A 202 -21.89 2.10 -5.56
N GLU A 203 -22.62 2.46 -6.62
CA GLU A 203 -23.86 1.79 -7.03
C GLU A 203 -23.59 0.33 -7.47
N THR A 204 -22.44 0.10 -8.12
CA THR A 204 -22.01 -1.26 -8.49
C THR A 204 -21.61 -2.05 -7.24
N LEU A 205 -20.90 -1.42 -6.31
CA LEU A 205 -20.49 -2.03 -5.06
C LEU A 205 -21.69 -2.44 -4.18
N GLN A 206 -22.76 -1.64 -4.18
CA GLN A 206 -24.00 -1.93 -3.46
C GLN A 206 -24.66 -3.23 -3.93
N SER A 207 -24.56 -3.55 -5.23
CA SER A 207 -25.12 -4.79 -5.79
C SER A 207 -24.32 -6.06 -5.47
N LEU A 208 -23.10 -5.93 -4.95
CA LEU A 208 -22.15 -7.04 -4.73
C LEU A 208 -22.09 -7.53 -3.28
N TRP A 209 -23.02 -7.09 -2.42
CA TRP A 209 -22.76 -6.98 -0.99
C TRP A 209 -23.51 -7.97 -0.07
N GLU A 210 -22.77 -8.87 0.60
CA GLU A 210 -23.20 -9.61 1.81
C GLU A 210 -21.98 -9.90 2.73
N VAL A 211 -21.99 -9.44 3.98
CA VAL A 211 -20.76 -9.19 4.77
C VAL A 211 -20.30 -10.35 5.64
N ALA A 212 -21.24 -10.99 6.33
CA ALA A 212 -20.92 -11.79 7.51
C ALA A 212 -20.10 -13.06 7.17
N GLU A 213 -20.45 -13.71 6.06
CA GLU A 213 -19.78 -14.94 5.63
C GLU A 213 -18.46 -14.67 4.90
N LEU A 214 -18.36 -13.55 4.17
CA LEU A 214 -17.14 -13.16 3.45
C LEU A 214 -16.01 -12.73 4.39
N ALA A 215 -16.34 -12.08 5.52
CA ALA A 215 -15.36 -11.64 6.49
C ALA A 215 -14.60 -12.79 7.17
N ALA A 216 -15.28 -13.92 7.38
CA ALA A 216 -14.68 -15.10 7.98
C ALA A 216 -13.84 -15.93 6.98
N HIS A 217 -14.08 -15.78 5.68
CA HIS A 217 -13.45 -16.60 4.64
C HIS A 217 -11.96 -16.22 4.43
N PRO A 218 -11.03 -17.19 4.30
CA PRO A 218 -9.59 -16.93 4.14
C PRO A 218 -9.22 -16.11 2.89
N CYS A 219 -10.06 -16.12 1.86
CA CYS A 219 -9.82 -15.38 0.62
C CYS A 219 -10.68 -14.11 0.48
N ALA A 220 -11.96 -14.16 0.88
CA ALA A 220 -12.92 -13.09 0.59
C ALA A 220 -12.78 -11.89 1.55
N ASN A 221 -12.15 -12.11 2.70
CA ASN A 221 -11.84 -11.05 3.65
C ASN A 221 -10.95 -9.94 3.05
N PHE A 222 -10.15 -10.23 2.01
CA PHE A 222 -9.27 -9.23 1.39
C PHE A 222 -10.01 -8.24 0.48
N PRO A 223 -10.83 -8.66 -0.50
CA PRO A 223 -11.79 -7.79 -1.18
C PRO A 223 -12.64 -6.97 -0.22
N LEU A 224 -13.15 -7.61 0.85
CA LEU A 224 -13.99 -6.95 1.84
C LEU A 224 -13.25 -5.79 2.54
N GLN A 225 -11.99 -5.98 2.91
CA GLN A 225 -11.17 -4.91 3.48
C GLN A 225 -11.02 -3.72 2.53
N LYS A 226 -10.92 -3.95 1.21
CA LYS A 226 -10.82 -2.87 0.23
C LYS A 226 -12.15 -2.17 0.01
N PHE A 227 -13.24 -2.93 0.01
CA PHE A 227 -14.59 -2.39 -0.04
C PHE A 227 -14.81 -1.40 1.11
N MET A 228 -14.57 -1.83 2.35
CA MET A 228 -14.68 -0.96 3.53
C MET A 228 -13.74 0.26 3.47
N ALA A 229 -12.61 0.14 2.78
CA ALA A 229 -11.68 1.25 2.61
C ALA A 229 -12.14 2.30 1.59
N CYS A 230 -12.97 1.93 0.59
CA CYS A 230 -13.38 2.83 -0.49
C CYS A 230 -14.83 3.33 -0.40
N VAL A 231 -15.71 2.63 0.34
CA VAL A 231 -17.11 3.03 0.51
C VAL A 231 -17.23 4.34 1.29
N LYS A 232 -18.17 5.18 0.84
CA LYS A 232 -18.49 6.50 1.41
C LYS A 232 -19.91 6.55 1.98
N SER A 233 -20.82 5.71 1.51
CA SER A 233 -22.20 5.64 1.95
C SER A 233 -22.29 4.95 3.31
N LEU A 234 -22.85 5.66 4.29
CA LEU A 234 -23.08 5.14 5.64
C LEU A 234 -23.94 3.87 5.63
N GLU A 235 -24.93 3.78 4.75
CA GLU A 235 -25.85 2.64 4.65
C GLU A 235 -25.11 1.34 4.30
N LEU A 236 -24.18 1.41 3.34
CA LEU A 236 -23.34 0.27 2.98
C LEU A 236 -22.44 -0.16 4.14
N VAL A 237 -21.98 0.80 4.94
CA VAL A 237 -21.13 0.52 6.10
C VAL A 237 -21.93 -0.07 7.26
N ARG A 238 -23.13 0.45 7.56
CA ARG A 238 -24.03 -0.04 8.63
C ARG A 238 -24.30 -1.53 8.51
N VAL A 239 -24.51 -2.01 7.28
CA VAL A 239 -24.71 -3.44 6.99
C VAL A 239 -23.44 -4.27 7.28
N SER A 240 -22.23 -3.71 7.13
CA SER A 240 -20.98 -4.38 7.58
C SER A 240 -20.61 -4.21 9.03
N SER A 241 -21.08 -3.13 9.65
CA SER A 241 -20.69 -2.72 10.98
C SER A 241 -21.71 -3.13 12.03
N SER A 242 -22.69 -3.98 11.68
CA SER A 242 -23.67 -4.47 12.64
C SER A 242 -22.92 -5.07 13.83
N THR A 243 -23.22 -4.49 14.98
CA THR A 243 -22.36 -4.38 16.16
C THR A 243 -21.83 -5.70 16.75
N PRO A 244 -22.44 -6.91 16.58
CA PRO A 244 -21.79 -8.15 17.03
C PRO A 244 -20.62 -8.64 16.14
N LEU A 245 -20.37 -8.04 14.97
CA LEU A 245 -19.39 -8.57 14.01
C LEU A 245 -17.93 -8.28 14.36
N ILE A 246 -17.62 -7.14 14.98
CA ILE A 246 -16.22 -6.78 15.27
C ILE A 246 -15.58 -7.74 16.29
N GLN A 247 -16.31 -8.14 17.34
CA GLN A 247 -15.81 -9.13 18.30
C GLN A 247 -15.53 -10.47 17.61
N LYS A 248 -16.43 -10.91 16.72
CA LYS A 248 -16.26 -12.14 15.93
C LYS A 248 -15.00 -12.07 15.07
N PHE A 249 -14.73 -10.94 14.43
CA PHE A 249 -13.52 -10.76 13.62
C PHE A 249 -12.26 -10.79 14.47
N LEU A 250 -12.25 -10.13 15.62
CA LEU A 250 -11.11 -10.12 16.54
C LEU A 250 -10.83 -11.52 17.10
N SER A 251 -11.86 -12.24 17.57
CA SER A 251 -11.75 -13.63 18.05
C SER A 251 -11.28 -14.60 16.98
N SER A 252 -11.59 -14.35 15.70
CA SER A 252 -11.22 -15.22 14.57
C SER A 252 -9.90 -14.81 13.90
N ASP A 253 -9.08 -13.99 14.54
CA ASP A 253 -7.80 -13.46 14.02
C ASP A 253 -7.94 -12.71 12.66
N ARG A 254 -9.13 -12.16 12.38
CA ARG A 254 -9.43 -11.37 11.17
C ARG A 254 -9.15 -9.88 11.39
N TRP A 255 -7.97 -9.56 11.92
CA TRP A 255 -7.55 -8.19 12.27
C TRP A 255 -7.59 -7.21 11.10
N GLY A 256 -7.31 -7.66 9.87
CA GLY A 256 -7.39 -6.81 8.69
C GLY A 256 -8.80 -6.28 8.44
N VAL A 257 -9.82 -7.13 8.61
CA VAL A 257 -11.23 -6.73 8.46
C VAL A 257 -11.63 -5.76 9.57
N ALA A 258 -11.26 -6.07 10.82
CA ALA A 258 -11.50 -5.17 11.95
C ALA A 258 -10.83 -3.79 11.71
N GLN A 259 -9.60 -3.78 11.21
CA GLN A 259 -8.89 -2.54 10.88
C GLN A 259 -9.57 -1.74 9.78
N ALA A 260 -10.00 -2.41 8.70
CA ALA A 260 -10.71 -1.76 7.60
C ALA A 260 -12.03 -1.15 8.08
N LEU A 261 -12.78 -1.88 8.91
CA LEU A 261 -13.99 -1.39 9.55
C LEU A 261 -13.73 -0.17 10.45
N LEU A 262 -12.68 -0.19 11.27
CA LEU A 262 -12.31 0.94 12.12
C LEU A 262 -11.91 2.18 11.31
N ARG A 263 -11.16 2.00 10.21
CA ARG A 263 -10.84 3.11 9.29
C ARG A 263 -12.09 3.65 8.59
N CYS A 264 -13.06 2.79 8.32
CA CYS A 264 -14.33 3.18 7.76
C CYS A 264 -15.13 4.01 8.77
N ALA A 265 -15.32 3.49 9.98
CA ALA A 265 -16.00 4.18 11.07
C ALA A 265 -15.35 5.53 11.44
N ALA A 266 -14.03 5.67 11.24
CA ALA A 266 -13.34 6.95 11.42
C ALA A 266 -13.95 8.09 10.59
N ARG A 267 -14.57 7.76 9.45
CA ARG A 267 -15.22 8.70 8.53
C ARG A 267 -16.71 8.92 8.82
N HIS A 268 -17.30 8.12 9.71
CA HIS A 268 -18.73 8.09 9.98
C HIS A 268 -18.98 8.16 11.48
N GLU A 269 -19.29 9.35 11.99
CA GLU A 269 -19.40 9.60 13.44
C GLU A 269 -20.42 8.68 14.13
N GLU A 270 -21.52 8.32 13.47
CA GLU A 270 -22.55 7.46 14.07
C GLU A 270 -22.06 6.03 14.36
N LEU A 271 -21.01 5.58 13.67
CA LEU A 271 -20.44 4.23 13.87
C LEU A 271 -19.37 4.19 14.96
N GLN A 272 -18.83 5.34 15.35
CA GLN A 272 -17.66 5.40 16.24
C GLN A 272 -18.00 4.90 17.65
N GLU A 273 -19.04 5.43 18.29
CA GLU A 273 -19.36 5.06 19.69
C GLU A 273 -19.81 3.59 19.84
N PRO A 274 -20.69 3.03 18.97
CA PRO A 274 -21.05 1.61 19.04
C PRO A 274 -19.82 0.69 18.90
N LEU A 275 -18.95 0.93 17.92
CA LEU A 275 -17.74 0.12 17.72
C LEU A 275 -16.74 0.28 18.87
N LEU A 276 -16.61 1.48 19.44
CA LEU A 276 -15.76 1.71 20.60
C LEU A 276 -16.27 0.96 21.84
N LYS A 277 -17.60 0.88 22.05
CA LYS A 277 -18.18 0.09 23.16
C LYS A 277 -17.82 -1.40 23.03
N GLU A 278 -17.96 -1.96 21.84
CA GLU A 278 -17.59 -3.35 21.54
C GLU A 278 -16.10 -3.61 21.74
N LEU A 279 -15.23 -2.70 21.24
CA LEU A 279 -13.79 -2.80 21.48
C LEU A 279 -13.47 -2.76 22.97
N ARG A 280 -14.11 -1.87 23.75
CA ARG A 280 -13.91 -1.82 25.21
C ARG A 280 -14.32 -3.12 25.86
N GLN A 281 -15.43 -3.71 25.43
CA GLN A 281 -15.90 -4.99 25.96
C GLN A 281 -14.95 -6.13 25.62
N TYR A 282 -14.57 -6.27 24.35
CA TYR A 282 -13.66 -7.31 23.86
C TYR A 282 -12.32 -7.29 24.59
N PHE A 283 -11.71 -6.11 24.70
CA PHE A 283 -10.43 -5.94 25.38
C PHE A 283 -10.56 -5.80 26.90
N ARG A 284 -11.76 -6.00 27.45
CA ARG A 284 -12.06 -5.86 28.90
C ARG A 284 -11.65 -4.49 29.46
N ALA A 285 -11.58 -3.48 28.62
CA ALA A 285 -11.33 -2.09 28.99
C ALA A 285 -12.58 -1.38 29.54
N SER A 286 -13.75 -2.04 29.51
CA SER A 286 -15.04 -1.54 30.03
C SER A 286 -15.15 -1.61 31.56
N LYS A 287 -14.43 -2.51 32.24
CA LYS A 287 -14.42 -2.64 33.71
C LYS A 287 -13.00 -2.43 34.24
N CYS A 288 -12.70 -1.23 34.77
CA CYS A 288 -11.88 -1.04 35.99
C CYS A 288 -11.41 0.40 36.19
N PHE A 289 -11.72 0.89 37.40
CA PHE A 289 -11.05 1.90 38.20
C PHE A 289 -10.49 1.19 39.45
N SER A 290 -9.71 0.12 39.26
CA SER A 290 -9.16 -0.67 40.38
C SER A 290 -7.71 -1.11 40.10
N PRO A 291 -6.73 -0.79 40.95
CA PRO A 291 -5.30 -0.90 40.61
C PRO A 291 -4.68 -2.31 40.71
N ARG A 292 -5.47 -3.38 40.94
CA ARG A 292 -4.92 -4.61 41.54
C ARG A 292 -4.93 -5.90 40.72
N ARG A 293 -5.13 -5.90 39.40
CA ARG A 293 -5.06 -7.16 38.63
C ARG A 293 -4.00 -7.12 37.53
N ARG A 294 -2.79 -7.58 37.88
CA ARG A 294 -1.79 -8.04 36.91
C ARG A 294 -2.33 -9.30 36.24
N SER A 295 -2.90 -9.15 35.05
CA SER A 295 -3.13 -10.27 34.14
C SER A 295 -2.10 -10.15 33.02
N ALA A 296 -1.28 -11.19 32.90
CA ALA A 296 -0.36 -11.36 31.78
C ALA A 296 -1.16 -11.29 30.49
N ASN A 297 -0.75 -10.47 29.51
CA ASN A 297 -1.21 -10.70 28.13
C ASN A 297 -0.32 -10.12 27.03
N HIS A 298 -0.33 -10.92 25.98
CA HIS A 298 0.40 -10.86 24.72
C HIS A 298 -0.10 -9.70 23.83
N ILE A 299 0.80 -9.00 23.14
CA ILE A 299 0.41 -8.20 21.96
C ILE A 299 -0.04 -9.21 20.88
N PRO A 300 -1.31 -9.19 20.41
CA PRO A 300 -1.77 -10.10 19.37
C PRO A 300 -0.91 -9.95 18.11
N ARG A 301 -0.49 -11.07 17.51
CA ARG A 301 0.39 -11.10 16.32
C ARG A 301 -0.17 -10.28 15.14
N GLY A 302 -1.49 -10.10 15.05
CA GLY A 302 -2.15 -9.27 14.02
C GLY A 302 -1.87 -7.77 14.10
N ILE A 303 -1.56 -7.24 15.30
CA ILE A 303 -1.18 -5.83 15.47
C ILE A 303 0.26 -5.56 14.96
N ARG A 304 1.10 -6.59 14.82
CA ARG A 304 2.53 -6.48 14.49
C ARG A 304 2.85 -6.03 13.05
N ARG A 305 1.89 -6.01 12.12
CA ARG A 305 2.20 -5.83 10.69
C ARG A 305 1.69 -4.56 10.01
N ASP A 306 0.70 -3.81 10.55
CA ASP A 306 0.11 -2.73 9.74
C ASP A 306 -0.59 -1.58 10.50
N ILE A 307 -0.11 -1.16 11.67
CA ILE A 307 -0.50 0.17 12.20
C ILE A 307 0.22 1.25 11.38
N ARG A 308 -0.32 1.57 10.19
CA ARG A 308 -0.03 2.84 9.51
C ARG A 308 -0.92 3.94 10.11
N ASP A 309 -0.37 5.14 10.24
CA ASP A 309 -0.88 6.36 10.89
C ASP A 309 -2.38 6.64 10.74
N LYS A 310 -3.02 6.23 9.65
CA LYS A 310 -4.42 6.58 9.31
C LYS A 310 -5.49 5.88 10.15
N THR A 311 -5.16 4.77 10.82
CA THR A 311 -6.14 4.02 11.66
C THR A 311 -6.45 4.74 12.97
N LEU A 312 -5.62 5.72 13.35
CA LEU A 312 -5.65 6.41 14.64
C LEU A 312 -6.35 7.78 14.56
N SER A 313 -6.96 8.08 13.41
CA SER A 313 -7.69 9.32 13.08
C SER A 313 -9.21 9.22 13.30
N MET A 314 -9.73 8.17 13.93
CA MET A 314 -11.05 8.26 14.57
C MET A 314 -10.99 9.44 15.56
N ARG A 315 -12.11 10.05 15.98
CA ARG A 315 -12.11 10.91 17.18
C ARG A 315 -12.13 9.98 18.40
N PRO A 316 -11.00 9.62 19.07
CA PRO A 316 -11.02 8.46 19.95
C PRO A 316 -10.97 8.91 21.40
N ARG A 317 -11.76 8.22 22.22
CA ARG A 317 -11.28 7.86 23.55
C ARG A 317 -10.17 6.81 23.38
N PHE A 318 -8.95 7.29 23.12
CA PHE A 318 -7.65 6.58 23.02
C PHE A 318 -7.30 5.69 24.24
N ARG A 319 -8.13 5.69 25.30
CA ARG A 319 -7.97 4.88 26.51
C ARG A 319 -7.92 3.37 26.23
N ILE A 320 -8.46 2.90 25.10
CA ILE A 320 -8.51 1.47 24.75
C ILE A 320 -7.12 0.94 24.35
N LEU A 321 -6.41 1.59 23.41
CA LEU A 321 -5.10 1.12 22.93
C LEU A 321 -4.02 1.11 24.02
N LEU A 322 -4.01 2.12 24.89
CA LEU A 322 -3.07 2.20 26.01
C LEU A 322 -3.35 1.17 27.11
N ARG A 323 -4.62 0.77 27.33
CA ARG A 323 -4.98 -0.26 28.32
C ARG A 323 -4.85 -1.69 27.79
N ILE A 324 -4.99 -1.89 26.47
CA ILE A 324 -4.77 -3.21 25.83
C ILE A 324 -3.33 -3.69 26.04
N CYS A 325 -2.38 -2.76 26.01
CA CYS A 325 -1.00 -3.04 26.29
C CYS A 325 -0.73 -2.76 27.77
N ASN A 326 -1.09 -3.71 28.67
CA ASN A 326 -0.67 -3.72 30.08
C ASN A 326 0.86 -4.00 30.20
N VAL A 327 1.62 -3.37 29.33
CA VAL A 327 3.04 -3.55 29.03
C VAL A 327 3.71 -2.22 29.32
N SER A 328 4.86 -2.25 29.99
CA SER A 328 5.64 -1.06 30.36
C SER A 328 5.70 -0.04 29.21
N VAL A 329 5.40 1.22 29.51
CA VAL A 329 5.44 2.33 28.56
C VAL A 329 6.84 2.45 27.92
N HIS A 330 7.91 2.15 28.68
CA HIS A 330 9.28 2.07 28.14
C HIS A 330 9.43 0.99 27.08
N PHE A 331 8.89 -0.20 27.32
CA PHE A 331 8.97 -1.29 26.36
C PHE A 331 8.22 -0.93 25.08
N GLN A 332 7.04 -0.30 25.20
CA GLN A 332 6.29 0.15 24.03
C GLN A 332 7.05 1.21 23.22
N ALA A 333 7.69 2.16 23.90
CA ALA A 333 8.43 3.23 23.23
C ALA A 333 9.62 2.74 22.41
N LYS A 334 10.27 1.65 22.84
CA LYS A 334 11.40 1.01 22.15
C LYS A 334 10.97 -0.16 21.25
N ASN A 335 9.66 -0.31 21.02
CA ASN A 335 9.11 -1.33 20.14
C ASN A 335 8.71 -0.73 18.78
N ARG A 336 8.99 -1.45 17.69
CA ARG A 336 8.64 -1.04 16.32
C ARG A 336 7.18 -0.62 16.16
N CYS A 337 6.24 -1.32 16.77
CA CYS A 337 4.81 -0.99 16.64
C CYS A 337 4.31 -0.13 17.80
N GLY A 338 4.77 -0.42 19.03
CA GLY A 338 4.36 0.32 20.22
C GLY A 338 4.72 1.81 20.16
N SER A 339 5.87 2.15 19.59
CA SER A 339 6.33 3.52 19.43
C SER A 339 5.36 4.35 18.57
N HIS A 340 4.84 3.79 17.47
CA HIS A 340 3.84 4.47 16.65
C HIS A 340 2.53 4.73 17.41
N VAL A 341 2.10 3.80 18.28
CA VAL A 341 0.92 4.03 19.14
C VAL A 341 1.14 5.21 20.08
N LEU A 342 2.32 5.31 20.69
CA LEU A 342 2.67 6.44 21.57
C LEU A 342 2.80 7.75 20.79
N GLN A 343 3.44 7.74 19.62
CA GLN A 343 3.55 8.93 18.76
C GLN A 343 2.16 9.46 18.38
N SER A 344 1.25 8.59 17.95
CA SER A 344 -0.14 9.00 17.65
C SER A 344 -0.90 9.47 18.89
N ALA A 345 -0.65 8.88 20.06
CA ALA A 345 -1.23 9.33 21.32
C ALA A 345 -0.79 10.78 21.66
N PHE A 346 0.50 11.09 21.53
CA PHE A 346 1.04 12.43 21.80
C PHE A 346 0.62 13.49 20.78
N ARG A 347 0.48 13.11 19.50
CA ARG A 347 -0.03 13.98 18.42
C ARG A 347 -1.55 14.18 18.45
N SER A 348 -2.28 13.36 19.20
CA SER A 348 -3.74 13.46 19.26
C SER A 348 -4.20 14.69 20.03
N ASN A 349 -5.14 15.44 19.46
CA ASN A 349 -5.85 16.53 20.14
C ASN A 349 -7.02 16.04 21.03
N THR A 350 -7.42 14.78 20.88
CA THR A 350 -8.55 14.18 21.64
C THR A 350 -8.13 13.49 22.93
N LEU A 351 -6.84 13.16 23.06
CA LEU A 351 -6.31 12.54 24.27
C LEU A 351 -6.12 13.62 25.33
N SER A 352 -6.76 13.44 26.50
CA SER A 352 -6.65 14.38 27.62
C SER A 352 -5.20 14.63 28.00
N GLU A 353 -4.87 15.90 28.22
CA GLU A 353 -3.54 16.36 28.64
C GLU A 353 -3.05 15.60 29.90
N ASP A 354 -3.91 15.31 30.88
CA ASP A 354 -3.59 14.50 32.08
C ASP A 354 -3.06 13.10 31.77
N LEU A 355 -3.56 12.47 30.70
CA LEU A 355 -3.15 11.13 30.32
C LEU A 355 -1.82 11.19 29.56
N LYS A 356 -1.64 12.17 28.69
CA LYS A 356 -0.34 12.43 28.05
C LYS A 356 0.74 12.70 29.11
N GLU A 357 0.41 13.49 30.14
CA GLU A 357 1.28 13.77 31.27
C GLU A 357 1.72 12.48 31.98
N LYS A 358 0.78 11.57 32.29
CA LYS A 358 1.09 10.28 32.89
C LYS A 358 2.01 9.41 32.02
N LEU A 359 1.86 9.47 30.70
CA LEU A 359 2.75 8.73 29.78
C LEU A 359 4.15 9.35 29.73
N ILE A 360 4.24 10.68 29.71
CA ILE A 360 5.53 11.40 29.70
C ILE A 360 6.29 11.15 31.00
N LYS A 361 5.60 11.15 32.14
CA LYS A 361 6.18 10.87 33.45
C LYS A 361 6.92 9.54 33.52
N ALA A 362 6.50 8.55 32.74
CA ALA A 362 7.22 7.28 32.66
C ALA A 362 8.67 7.46 32.20
N PHE A 363 8.98 8.46 31.37
CA PHE A 363 10.32 8.66 30.82
C PHE A 363 11.19 9.64 31.60
N GLU A 364 10.70 10.22 32.70
CA GLU A 364 11.39 11.34 33.35
C GLU A 364 12.80 11.01 33.86
N ASP A 365 13.04 9.74 34.20
CA ASP A 365 14.29 9.24 34.74
C ASP A 365 15.19 8.56 33.69
N ASP A 366 14.71 8.38 32.44
CA ASP A 366 15.42 7.59 31.41
C ASP A 366 15.31 8.19 30.00
N TRP A 367 15.49 9.51 29.88
CA TRP A 367 15.54 10.17 28.57
C TRP A 367 16.71 9.69 27.72
N GLY A 368 17.86 9.41 28.35
CA GLY A 368 19.07 8.92 27.69
C GLY A 368 18.82 7.67 26.85
N SER A 369 18.23 6.65 27.46
CA SER A 369 17.97 5.38 26.78
C SER A 369 16.79 5.49 25.81
N LEU A 370 15.77 6.30 26.10
CA LEU A 370 14.67 6.54 25.16
C LEU A 370 15.18 7.15 23.85
N ILE A 371 15.94 8.25 23.94
CA ILE A 371 16.38 9.02 22.78
C ILE A 371 17.45 8.28 21.97
N SER A 372 18.27 7.46 22.63
CA SER A 372 19.33 6.71 21.97
C SER A 372 18.82 5.51 21.17
N ASP A 373 17.57 5.09 21.36
CA ASP A 373 16.91 3.99 20.67
C ASP A 373 16.34 4.39 19.29
N VAL A 374 16.32 3.44 18.35
CA VAL A 374 15.84 3.63 16.96
C VAL A 374 14.37 4.07 16.89
N TYR A 375 13.52 3.55 17.78
CA TYR A 375 12.09 3.84 17.81
C TYR A 375 11.77 4.90 18.88
N GLY A 376 12.45 4.82 20.02
CA GLY A 376 12.28 5.73 21.13
C GLY A 376 12.62 7.18 20.79
N SER A 377 13.59 7.42 19.90
CA SER A 377 13.92 8.77 19.42
C SER A 377 12.73 9.47 18.76
N HIS A 378 11.91 8.74 17.99
CA HIS A 378 10.71 9.29 17.37
C HIS A 378 9.56 9.51 18.36
N VAL A 379 9.49 8.71 19.42
CA VAL A 379 8.57 8.95 20.55
C VAL A 379 8.96 10.25 21.25
N PHE A 380 10.25 10.45 21.51
CA PHE A 380 10.76 11.71 22.06
C PHE A 380 10.41 12.91 21.17
N GLU A 381 10.60 12.82 19.85
CA GLU A 381 10.21 13.89 18.92
C GLU A 381 8.73 14.26 19.06
N SER A 382 7.86 13.25 19.16
CA SER A 382 6.42 13.48 19.34
C SER A 382 6.08 14.07 20.72
N ILE A 383 6.83 13.74 21.76
CA ILE A 383 6.72 14.37 23.08
C ILE A 383 7.17 15.84 23.00
N TRP A 384 8.29 16.12 22.33
CA TRP A 384 8.84 17.47 22.18
C TRP A 384 7.88 18.43 21.45
N GLU A 385 7.17 17.91 20.46
CA GLU A 385 6.16 18.63 19.66
C GLU A 385 4.77 18.66 20.32
N CYS A 386 4.58 17.92 21.41
CA CYS A 386 3.29 17.84 22.08
C CYS A 386 2.85 19.19 22.64
N SER A 387 1.54 19.43 22.67
CA SER A 387 0.89 20.61 23.26
C SER A 387 1.32 20.89 24.70
N LEU A 388 1.65 19.84 25.45
CA LEU A 388 2.14 19.91 26.82
C LEU A 388 3.50 20.57 26.98
N PHE A 389 4.32 20.63 25.91
CA PHE A 389 5.69 21.11 25.95
C PHE A 389 5.78 22.57 25.51
N ASN A 390 5.34 23.47 26.40
CA ASN A 390 5.61 24.91 26.26
C ASN A 390 7.12 25.22 26.42
N VAL A 391 7.50 26.47 26.14
CA VAL A 391 8.91 26.91 26.16
C VAL A 391 9.58 26.64 27.51
N LYS A 392 8.86 26.87 28.63
CA LYS A 392 9.38 26.64 29.99
C LYS A 392 9.68 25.16 30.23
N ARG A 393 8.74 24.27 29.88
CA ARG A 393 8.91 22.83 30.05
C ARG A 393 10.00 22.26 29.14
N ARG A 394 10.09 22.73 27.90
CA ARG A 394 11.19 22.39 26.99
C ARG A 394 12.53 22.80 27.58
N GLN A 395 12.62 23.98 28.19
CA GLN A 395 13.83 24.45 28.87
C GLN A 395 14.18 23.57 30.08
N GLU A 396 13.21 23.15 30.90
CA GLU A 396 13.42 22.23 32.02
C GLU A 396 13.93 20.87 31.55
N LEU A 397 13.34 20.32 30.49
CA LEU A 397 13.80 19.08 29.88
C LEU A 397 15.22 19.23 29.31
N MET A 398 15.54 20.33 28.63
CA MET A 398 16.89 20.59 28.12
C MET A 398 17.94 20.62 29.23
N LYS A 399 17.61 21.16 30.43
CA LYS A 399 18.52 21.10 31.58
C LYS A 399 18.82 19.65 31.99
N LYS A 400 17.84 18.74 31.91
CA LYS A 400 18.02 17.30 32.18
C LYS A 400 18.83 16.59 31.07
N LEU A 401 18.69 17.03 29.80
CA LEU A 401 19.35 16.39 28.66
C LEU A 401 20.82 16.81 28.47
N VAL A 402 21.17 18.06 28.78
CA VAL A 402 22.54 18.59 28.64
C VAL A 402 23.65 17.74 29.29
N PRO A 403 23.50 17.22 30.52
CA PRO A 403 24.54 16.42 31.17
C PRO A 403 24.67 15.00 30.59
N ILE A 404 23.67 14.51 29.86
CA ILE A 404 23.69 13.15 29.29
C ILE A 404 24.65 13.11 28.10
N ARG A 405 25.62 12.20 28.16
CA ARG A 405 26.53 11.89 27.05
C ARG A 405 26.05 10.61 26.36
N SER A 406 25.84 10.68 25.06
CA SER A 406 25.49 9.52 24.23
C SER A 406 26.08 9.70 22.84
N ASP A 407 26.71 8.64 22.33
CA ASP A 407 27.30 8.61 21.00
C ASP A 407 26.33 8.14 19.92
N SER A 408 25.10 7.77 20.31
CA SER A 408 24.06 7.31 19.40
C SER A 408 23.78 8.36 18.31
N LYS A 409 23.70 7.91 17.06
CA LYS A 409 23.29 8.78 15.94
C LYS A 409 21.90 9.38 16.19
N PHE A 410 20.99 8.64 16.80
CA PHE A 410 19.62 9.10 17.10
C PHE A 410 19.62 10.20 18.16
N TRP A 411 20.51 10.08 19.17
CA TRP A 411 20.77 11.14 20.13
C TRP A 411 21.26 12.41 19.45
N LYS A 412 22.28 12.30 18.58
CA LYS A 412 22.82 13.45 17.84
C LYS A 412 21.75 14.17 17.01
N PHE A 413 20.90 13.43 16.30
CA PHE A 413 19.78 14.02 15.54
C PHE A 413 18.74 14.69 16.45
N ALA A 414 18.36 14.06 17.56
CA ALA A 414 17.41 14.65 18.51
C ALA A 414 17.96 15.95 19.14
N MET A 415 19.25 15.96 19.51
CA MET A 415 19.89 17.14 20.09
C MET A 415 20.06 18.28 19.08
N LEU A 416 20.28 17.96 17.81
CA LEU A 416 20.26 18.93 16.72
C LEU A 416 18.86 19.55 16.56
N ARG A 417 17.81 18.74 16.58
CA ARG A 417 16.40 19.21 16.51
C ARG A 417 16.04 20.12 17.68
N CYS A 418 16.48 19.79 18.89
CA CYS A 418 16.29 20.62 20.08
C CYS A 418 17.21 21.86 20.13
N ASP A 419 18.13 22.00 19.17
CA ASP A 419 19.17 23.04 19.14
C ASP A 419 19.96 23.14 20.45
N MET A 420 20.48 21.98 20.89
CA MET A 420 21.25 21.88 22.14
C MET A 420 22.50 22.75 22.13
N TYR A 421 23.09 22.98 20.95
CA TYR A 421 24.25 23.86 20.83
C TYR A 421 23.89 25.30 21.20
N LEU A 422 22.83 25.87 20.62
CA LEU A 422 22.37 27.20 21.00
C LEU A 422 21.94 27.25 22.46
N PHE A 423 21.29 26.20 22.99
CA PHE A 423 20.92 26.15 24.40
C PHE A 423 22.12 26.22 25.36
N ARG A 424 23.25 25.60 25.00
CA ARG A 424 24.50 25.64 25.79
C ARG A 424 25.19 26.99 25.67
N LYS A 425 25.22 27.58 24.47
CA LYS A 425 25.92 28.84 24.19
C LYS A 425 25.17 30.07 24.68
N ASP A 426 23.89 30.17 24.35
CA ASP A 426 23.01 31.29 24.69
C ASP A 426 21.58 30.82 24.93
N ARG A 427 21.28 30.58 26.22
CA ARG A 427 19.96 30.17 26.67
C ARG A 427 18.88 31.22 26.39
N LYS A 428 19.20 32.52 26.39
CA LYS A 428 18.21 33.58 26.11
C LYS A 428 17.82 33.56 24.63
N ALA A 429 18.80 33.51 23.73
CA ALA A 429 18.55 33.37 22.29
C ALA A 429 17.76 32.09 21.95
N TRP A 430 18.07 30.97 22.62
CA TRP A 430 17.32 29.73 22.46
C TRP A 430 15.85 29.87 22.89
N VAL A 431 15.58 30.50 24.03
CA VAL A 431 14.20 30.75 24.51
C VAL A 431 13.42 31.62 23.53
N GLU A 432 14.04 32.67 22.99
CA GLU A 432 13.40 33.54 21.99
C GLU A 432 13.12 32.79 20.67
N LYS A 433 14.05 31.95 20.20
CA LYS A 433 13.83 31.05 19.06
C LYS A 433 12.64 30.12 19.30
N MET A 434 12.55 29.52 20.49
CA MET A 434 11.44 28.63 20.85
C MET A 434 10.10 29.36 20.94
N LYS A 435 10.06 30.59 21.51
CA LYS A 435 8.84 31.42 21.51
C LYS A 435 8.35 31.73 20.10
N LYS A 436 9.24 32.05 19.16
CA LYS A 436 8.90 32.27 17.75
C LYS A 436 8.32 31.00 17.10
N SER A 437 8.91 29.83 17.37
CA SER A 437 8.40 28.55 16.84
C SER A 437 6.99 28.20 17.32
N VAL A 438 6.64 28.55 18.56
CA VAL A 438 5.31 28.31 19.12
C VAL A 438 4.26 29.28 18.54
N LYS A 439 4.66 30.51 18.21
CA LYS A 439 3.78 31.50 17.56
C LYS A 439 3.47 31.13 16.11
N GLY A 440 4.45 30.61 15.37
CA GLY A 440 4.26 30.18 13.97
C GLY A 440 3.39 28.93 13.79
N ALA A 441 3.17 28.13 14.84
CA ALA A 441 2.34 26.92 14.80
C ALA A 441 0.85 27.17 15.10
N LYS A 442 0.45 28.43 15.35
CA LYS A 442 -0.95 28.85 15.61
C LYS A 442 -1.64 29.51 14.41
N HIS A 443 -0.95 29.58 13.27
CA HIS A 443 -1.50 29.92 11.96
C HIS A 443 -1.37 28.71 11.05
#